data_AF-A0A7S3NG97-F1
#
_entry.id   AF-A0A7S3NG97-F1
#
_cell.length_a   1.000
_cell.length_b   1.000
_cell.length_c   1.000
_cell.angle_alpha   90.00
_cell.angle_beta   90.00
_cell.angle_gamma   90.00
#
_symmetry.space_group_name_H-M   'P 1'
#
loop_
_entity.id
_entity.type
_entity.pdbx_description
1 polymer ?
#
loop_
_entity_poly.entity_id
_entity_poly.type
_entity_poly.pdbx_seq_one_letter_code
_entity_poly.pdbx_strand_id
1 'polypeptide(L)'
;HANLKEYQIVNHFHKSAAITTKVGLCHSLKNLVWFNNVDVDTFYPQCFDLKDRDDFEEFVEQFKAIKAETLVKKFAFEIEDVDRESLRASIKVCERRLMDLDDIIDLKNPPKSLVSEEEWEKIAKDELDESKLAKKKHNDWLKKMDCWKVNLHPAKKTADKKKKLKAKKDNAQTADEKTAQDDDDLREKCIEITEKLKEKFVQYDLNGVHNIWIVKPAGLSRGRGIEVFGSLVEILDNC
;
A
#
# COMPACT_ATOMS: atom_id res chain seq x y z
N HIS A 1 10.98 -39.76 4.41
CA HIS A 1 10.65 -40.86 3.47
C HIS A 1 11.87 -41.58 2.87
N ALA A 2 13.08 -41.44 3.42
CA ALA A 2 14.28 -42.01 2.79
C ALA A 2 14.33 -43.55 2.80
N ASN A 3 13.53 -44.22 3.63
CA ASN A 3 13.59 -45.66 3.86
C ASN A 3 12.23 -46.38 3.68
N LEU A 4 11.35 -45.89 2.81
CA LEU A 4 10.09 -46.58 2.49
C LEU A 4 10.37 -47.76 1.55
N LYS A 5 9.79 -48.92 1.85
CA LYS A 5 9.79 -50.09 0.95
C LYS A 5 8.77 -49.88 -0.17
N GLU A 6 8.99 -50.53 -1.32
CA GLU A 6 8.20 -50.33 -2.54
C GLU A 6 6.68 -50.56 -2.36
N TYR A 7 6.28 -51.48 -1.47
CA TYR A 7 4.88 -51.77 -1.18
C TYR A 7 4.23 -50.82 -0.16
N GLN A 8 5.00 -49.92 0.47
CA GLN A 8 4.48 -49.01 1.49
C GLN A 8 3.89 -47.78 0.82
N ILE A 9 2.57 -47.64 0.96
CA ILE A 9 1.82 -46.48 0.47
C ILE A 9 1.73 -45.46 1.61
N VAL A 10 2.00 -44.19 1.29
CA VAL A 10 1.86 -43.07 2.21
C VAL A 10 0.96 -41.99 1.60
N ASN A 11 0.24 -41.26 2.44
CA ASN A 11 -0.66 -40.17 2.03
C ASN A 11 0.04 -38.80 1.94
N HIS A 12 1.36 -38.78 1.78
CA HIS A 12 2.14 -37.55 1.68
C HIS A 12 3.15 -37.65 0.56
N PHE A 13 3.15 -36.65 -0.33
CA PHE A 13 4.15 -36.50 -1.37
C PHE A 13 5.38 -35.75 -0.84
N HIS A 14 6.57 -36.21 -1.21
CA HIS A 14 7.80 -35.51 -0.87
C HIS A 14 7.86 -34.15 -1.56
N LYS A 15 8.58 -33.20 -0.93
CA LYS A 15 8.93 -31.89 -1.53
C LYS A 15 7.72 -31.07 -2.03
N SER A 16 6.65 -31.02 -1.24
CA SER A 16 5.45 -30.21 -1.53
C SER A 16 5.61 -28.69 -1.26
N ALA A 17 6.85 -28.21 -1.03
CA ALA A 17 7.12 -26.81 -0.66
C ALA A 17 6.67 -25.80 -1.74
N ALA A 18 6.65 -26.22 -3.01
CA ALA A 18 6.19 -25.41 -4.13
C ALA A 18 4.72 -24.97 -4.03
N ILE A 19 3.86 -25.73 -3.34
CA ILE A 19 2.44 -25.35 -3.19
C ILE A 19 2.04 -25.08 -1.74
N THR A 20 2.83 -25.56 -0.77
CA THR A 20 2.52 -25.46 0.66
C THR A 20 3.19 -24.27 1.35
N THR A 21 4.13 -23.59 0.69
CA THR A 21 4.75 -22.35 1.18
C THR A 21 4.28 -21.15 0.36
N LYS A 22 4.31 -19.94 0.95
CA LYS A 22 3.87 -18.73 0.22
C LYS A 22 4.82 -18.38 -0.92
N VAL A 23 6.12 -18.41 -0.68
CA VAL A 23 7.17 -18.13 -1.69
C VAL A 23 7.11 -19.18 -2.80
N GLY A 24 7.04 -20.46 -2.45
CA GLY A 24 6.91 -21.53 -3.45
C GLY A 24 5.65 -21.37 -4.30
N LEU A 25 4.51 -21.07 -3.68
CA LEU A 25 3.25 -20.87 -4.40
C LEU A 25 3.30 -19.63 -5.29
N CYS A 26 3.85 -18.52 -4.78
CA CYS A 26 4.07 -17.28 -5.53
C CYS A 26 4.88 -17.56 -6.80
N HIS A 27 6.05 -18.19 -6.67
CA HIS A 27 6.90 -18.52 -7.82
C HIS A 27 6.22 -19.51 -8.78
N SER A 28 5.46 -20.47 -8.27
CA SER A 28 4.73 -21.42 -9.12
C SER A 28 3.66 -20.72 -9.96
N LEU A 29 2.94 -19.76 -9.36
CA LEU A 29 1.89 -19.01 -10.05
C LEU A 29 2.44 -17.94 -11.00
N LYS A 30 3.53 -17.25 -10.66
CA LYS A 30 4.20 -16.33 -11.60
C LYS A 30 4.65 -17.04 -12.89
N ASN A 31 5.00 -18.32 -12.78
CA ASN A 31 5.37 -19.16 -13.93
C ASN A 31 4.17 -19.82 -14.62
N LEU A 32 2.92 -19.54 -14.21
CA LEU A 32 1.72 -20.17 -14.77
C LEU A 32 1.55 -19.87 -16.27
N VAL A 33 2.01 -18.71 -16.74
CA VAL A 33 1.94 -18.28 -18.15
C VAL A 33 2.58 -19.29 -19.11
N TRP A 34 3.57 -20.07 -18.65
CA TRP A 34 4.20 -21.12 -19.44
C TRP A 34 3.32 -22.35 -19.64
N PHE A 35 2.29 -22.53 -18.81
CA PHE A 35 1.43 -23.71 -18.78
C PHE A 35 -0.02 -23.41 -19.18
N ASN A 36 -0.50 -22.20 -18.90
CA ASN A 36 -1.88 -21.82 -19.18
C ASN A 36 -2.00 -20.31 -19.44
N ASN A 37 -2.89 -19.94 -20.36
CA ASN A 37 -3.16 -18.55 -20.73
C ASN A 37 -4.25 -17.94 -19.83
N VAL A 38 -4.04 -18.02 -18.52
CA VAL A 38 -4.94 -17.43 -17.51
C VAL A 38 -4.13 -16.39 -16.74
N ASP A 39 -4.67 -15.17 -16.67
CA ASP A 39 -4.09 -14.12 -15.85
C ASP A 39 -4.18 -14.50 -14.36
N VAL A 40 -3.01 -14.58 -13.73
CA VAL A 40 -2.84 -14.95 -12.31
C VAL A 40 -3.54 -13.95 -11.41
N ASP A 41 -3.54 -12.67 -11.79
CA ASP A 41 -4.07 -11.61 -10.95
C ASP A 41 -5.60 -11.68 -10.79
N THR A 42 -6.29 -12.46 -11.63
CA THR A 42 -7.73 -12.67 -11.54
C THR A 42 -8.16 -13.56 -10.36
N PHE A 43 -7.26 -14.39 -9.83
CA PHE A 43 -7.59 -15.34 -8.76
C PHE A 43 -6.54 -15.41 -7.64
N TYR A 44 -5.38 -14.78 -7.82
CA TYR A 44 -4.31 -14.74 -6.84
C TYR A 44 -3.88 -13.30 -6.56
N PRO A 45 -4.07 -12.79 -5.32
CA PRO A 45 -3.59 -11.46 -4.96
C PRO A 45 -2.10 -11.32 -5.23
N GLN A 46 -1.70 -10.17 -5.79
CA GLN A 46 -0.31 -9.88 -6.12
C GLN A 46 0.59 -10.14 -4.90
N CYS A 47 1.75 -10.72 -5.18
CA CYS A 47 2.69 -11.12 -4.15
C CYS A 47 4.11 -11.02 -4.67
N PHE A 48 4.98 -10.57 -3.78
CA PHE A 48 6.38 -10.29 -4.09
C PHE A 48 7.26 -11.03 -3.08
N ASP A 49 8.34 -11.64 -3.55
CA ASP A 49 9.44 -12.17 -2.72
C ASP A 49 10.49 -11.06 -2.55
N LEU A 50 10.47 -10.40 -1.40
CA LEU A 50 11.35 -9.26 -1.10
C LEU A 50 12.84 -9.62 -1.00
N LYS A 51 13.19 -10.92 -1.08
CA LYS A 51 14.59 -11.37 -1.21
C LYS A 51 15.09 -11.33 -2.64
N ASP A 52 14.18 -11.45 -3.60
CA ASP A 52 14.48 -11.29 -5.00
C ASP A 52 14.53 -9.80 -5.34
N ARG A 53 15.56 -9.38 -6.06
CA ARG A 53 15.79 -7.96 -6.32
C ARG A 53 14.76 -7.38 -7.28
N ASP A 54 14.43 -8.11 -8.33
CA ASP A 54 13.52 -7.63 -9.35
C ASP A 54 12.11 -7.54 -8.75
N ASP A 55 11.72 -8.55 -7.98
CA ASP A 55 10.45 -8.59 -7.26
C ASP A 55 10.35 -7.51 -6.17
N PHE A 56 11.47 -7.19 -5.50
CA PHE A 56 11.55 -6.08 -4.56
C PHE A 56 11.35 -4.72 -5.23
N GLU A 57 12.03 -4.48 -6.35
CA GLU A 57 11.89 -3.25 -7.13
C GLU A 57 10.44 -3.09 -7.63
N GLU A 58 9.83 -4.16 -8.15
CA GLU A 58 8.41 -4.19 -8.58
C GLU A 58 7.44 -3.93 -7.42
N PHE A 59 7.68 -4.53 -6.24
CA PHE A 59 6.91 -4.26 -5.03
C PHE A 59 6.92 -2.78 -4.65
N VAL A 60 8.10 -2.15 -4.65
CA VAL A 60 8.23 -0.73 -4.28
C VAL A 60 7.47 0.16 -5.26
N GLU A 61 7.59 -0.10 -6.56
CA GLU A 61 6.83 0.63 -7.56
C GLU A 61 5.31 0.45 -7.37
N GLN A 62 4.86 -0.79 -7.14
CA GLN A 62 3.46 -1.09 -6.90
C GLN A 62 2.93 -0.44 -5.63
N PHE A 63 3.70 -0.43 -4.54
CA PHE A 63 3.35 0.26 -3.29
C PHE A 63 3.12 1.76 -3.54
N LYS A 64 4.05 2.41 -4.25
CA LYS A 64 3.96 3.84 -4.58
C LYS A 64 2.76 4.13 -5.50
N ALA A 65 2.51 3.25 -6.48
CA ALA A 65 1.39 3.37 -7.40
C ALA A 65 0.03 3.23 -6.70
N ILE A 66 -0.11 2.24 -5.81
CA ILE A 66 -1.33 2.04 -5.03
C ILE A 66 -1.52 3.20 -4.06
N LYS A 67 -0.46 3.74 -3.45
CA LYS A 67 -0.57 4.94 -2.61
C LYS A 67 -1.16 6.13 -3.38
N ALA A 68 -0.67 6.39 -4.59
CA ALA A 68 -1.23 7.42 -5.47
C ALA A 68 -2.72 7.17 -5.76
N GLU A 69 -3.06 5.93 -6.13
CA GLU A 69 -4.44 5.47 -6.36
C GLU A 69 -5.33 5.71 -5.12
N THR A 70 -4.85 5.44 -3.90
CA THR A 70 -5.63 5.67 -2.67
C THR A 70 -5.96 7.15 -2.46
N LEU A 71 -5.06 8.07 -2.80
CA LEU A 71 -5.31 9.51 -2.66
C LEU A 71 -6.36 9.97 -3.68
N VAL A 72 -6.29 9.48 -4.92
CA VAL A 72 -7.30 9.74 -5.95
C VAL A 72 -8.66 9.21 -5.53
N LYS A 73 -8.72 7.96 -5.03
CA LYS A 73 -9.96 7.35 -4.49
C LYS A 73 -10.55 8.16 -3.33
N LYS A 74 -9.71 8.53 -2.36
CA LYS A 74 -10.15 9.29 -1.18
C LYS A 74 -10.78 10.61 -1.55
N PHE A 75 -10.21 11.32 -2.53
CA PHE A 75 -10.75 12.56 -3.04
C PHE A 75 -12.03 12.35 -3.87
N ALA A 76 -12.00 11.41 -4.83
CA ALA A 76 -13.13 11.10 -5.71
C ALA A 76 -14.40 10.71 -4.94
N PHE A 77 -14.24 9.92 -3.88
CA PHE A 77 -15.34 9.41 -3.06
C PHE A 77 -15.54 10.16 -1.75
N GLU A 78 -14.90 11.32 -1.58
CA GLU A 78 -15.05 12.20 -0.41
C GLU A 78 -14.86 11.49 0.94
N ILE A 79 -13.89 10.56 0.99
CA ILE A 79 -13.60 9.76 2.18
C ILE A 79 -12.82 10.61 3.21
N GLU A 80 -11.81 11.35 2.74
CA GLU A 80 -10.93 12.20 3.55
C GLU A 80 -10.52 13.44 2.75
N ASP A 81 -10.17 14.53 3.45
CA ASP A 81 -9.58 15.70 2.80
C ASP A 81 -8.14 15.41 2.38
N VAL A 82 -7.82 15.73 1.13
CA VAL A 82 -6.53 15.41 0.50
C VAL A 82 -5.87 16.70 0.05
N ASP A 83 -4.60 16.87 0.44
CA ASP A 83 -3.79 18.01 0.00
C ASP A 83 -3.73 18.10 -1.54
N ARG A 84 -3.99 19.28 -2.09
CA ARG A 84 -4.12 19.47 -3.55
C ARG A 84 -2.80 19.26 -4.28
N GLU A 85 -1.66 19.50 -3.63
CA GLU A 85 -0.36 19.22 -4.22
C GLU A 85 -0.13 17.70 -4.35
N SER A 86 -0.37 16.94 -3.29
CA SER A 86 -0.32 15.47 -3.29
C SER A 86 -1.31 14.88 -4.29
N LEU A 87 -2.53 15.39 -4.34
CA LEU A 87 -3.56 14.94 -5.29
C LEU A 87 -3.14 15.13 -6.74
N ARG A 88 -2.61 16.31 -7.11
CA ARG A 88 -2.14 16.57 -8.47
C ARG A 88 -0.97 15.67 -8.87
N ALA A 89 -0.07 15.34 -7.93
CA ALA A 89 0.99 14.37 -8.17
C ALA A 89 0.41 12.96 -8.39
N SER A 90 -0.53 12.54 -7.55
CA SER A 90 -1.20 11.24 -7.66
C SER A 90 -1.96 11.07 -8.98
N ILE A 91 -2.69 12.10 -9.42
CA ILE A 91 -3.40 12.11 -10.71
C ILE A 91 -2.41 11.83 -11.84
N LYS A 92 -1.27 12.52 -11.89
CA LYS A 92 -0.24 12.31 -12.93
C LYS A 92 0.33 10.90 -12.91
N VAL A 93 0.57 10.35 -11.72
CA VAL A 93 1.05 8.97 -11.55
C VAL A 93 0.01 7.98 -12.06
N CYS A 94 -1.27 8.17 -11.70
CA CYS A 94 -2.36 7.30 -12.17
C CYS A 94 -2.58 7.40 -13.68
N GLU A 95 -2.51 8.60 -14.26
CA GLU A 95 -2.56 8.79 -15.72
C GLU A 95 -1.41 8.06 -16.41
N ARG A 96 -0.19 8.20 -15.90
CA ARG A 96 0.99 7.48 -16.41
C ARG A 96 0.82 5.97 -16.31
N ARG A 97 0.26 5.48 -15.21
CA ARG A 97 -0.04 4.06 -15.00
C ARG A 97 -1.10 3.53 -15.97
N LEU A 98 -2.01 4.39 -16.42
CA LEU A 98 -3.05 4.06 -17.38
C LEU A 98 -2.55 4.06 -18.84
N MET A 99 -1.38 4.62 -19.13
CA MET A 99 -0.81 4.60 -20.49
C MET A 99 -0.61 3.17 -21.00
N ASP A 100 -0.81 2.98 -22.30
CA ASP A 100 -0.50 1.72 -22.95
C ASP A 100 0.97 1.66 -23.34
N LEU A 101 1.48 0.44 -23.57
CA LEU A 101 2.88 0.23 -23.88
C LEU A 101 3.31 0.98 -25.15
N ASP A 102 2.44 1.03 -26.16
CA ASP A 102 2.71 1.74 -27.42
C ASP A 102 2.91 3.24 -27.18
N ASP A 103 2.05 3.87 -26.37
CA ASP A 103 2.16 5.28 -26.01
C ASP A 103 3.46 5.58 -25.25
N ILE A 104 3.90 4.65 -24.39
CA ILE A 104 5.15 4.78 -23.62
C ILE A 104 6.36 4.71 -24.55
N ILE A 105 6.34 3.84 -25.56
CA ILE A 105 7.44 3.68 -26.53
C ILE A 105 7.61 4.94 -27.38
N ASP A 106 6.52 5.61 -27.72
CA ASP A 106 6.53 6.84 -28.52
C ASP A 106 6.96 8.09 -27.74
N LEU A 107 7.12 7.99 -26.41
CA LEU A 107 7.65 9.08 -25.61
C LEU A 107 9.11 9.35 -25.97
N LYS A 108 9.42 10.61 -26.34
CA LYS A 108 10.80 11.05 -26.58
C LYS A 108 11.73 10.85 -25.36
N ASN A 109 11.16 10.96 -24.15
CA ASN A 109 11.86 10.77 -22.89
C ASN A 109 10.92 9.99 -21.94
N PRO A 110 10.94 8.65 -21.99
CA PRO A 110 10.10 7.85 -21.10
C PRO A 110 10.57 8.02 -19.65
N PRO A 111 9.63 8.08 -18.69
CA PRO A 111 9.99 8.15 -17.27
C PRO A 111 10.71 6.87 -16.85
N LYS A 112 11.79 7.02 -16.09
CA LYS A 112 12.61 5.88 -15.61
C LYS A 112 11.91 5.01 -14.58
N SER A 113 10.95 5.58 -13.85
CA SER A 113 10.13 4.92 -12.85
C SER A 113 8.69 5.43 -12.97
N LEU A 114 7.74 4.62 -12.54
CA LEU A 114 6.33 5.01 -12.54
C LEU A 114 6.06 6.21 -11.62
N VAL A 115 6.78 6.30 -10.51
CA VAL A 115 6.71 7.40 -9.55
C VAL A 115 8.12 7.97 -9.37
N SER A 116 8.29 9.24 -9.71
CA SER A 116 9.56 9.94 -9.46
C SER A 116 9.73 10.26 -7.96
N GLU A 117 10.97 10.46 -7.51
CA GLU A 117 11.23 10.80 -6.11
C GLU A 117 10.57 12.13 -5.69
N GLU A 118 10.50 13.12 -6.59
CA GLU A 118 9.80 14.38 -6.34
C GLU A 118 8.28 14.23 -6.20
N GLU A 119 7.67 13.31 -6.98
CA GLU A 119 6.26 12.96 -6.84
C GLU A 119 6.03 12.17 -5.54
N TRP A 120 6.93 11.25 -5.22
CA TRP A 120 6.85 10.45 -4.01
C TRP A 120 6.93 11.30 -2.74
N GLU A 121 7.82 12.30 -2.70
CA GLU A 121 7.92 13.24 -1.58
C GLU A 121 6.59 13.98 -1.31
N LYS A 122 5.84 14.29 -2.38
CA LYS A 122 4.52 14.92 -2.28
C LYS A 122 3.44 13.93 -1.86
N ILE A 123 3.48 12.71 -2.38
CA ILE A 123 2.46 11.67 -2.11
C ILE A 123 2.62 11.10 -0.71
N ALA A 124 3.85 10.92 -0.23
CA ALA A 124 4.19 10.27 1.03
C ALA A 124 4.17 11.21 2.24
N LYS A 125 3.50 12.37 2.18
CA LYS A 125 3.45 13.33 3.31
C LYS A 125 2.86 12.72 4.59
N ASP A 126 1.92 11.80 4.45
CA ASP A 126 1.28 11.07 5.54
C ASP A 126 2.04 9.80 5.96
N GLU A 127 3.07 9.39 5.21
CA GLU A 127 3.89 8.23 5.55
C GLU A 127 4.74 8.48 6.80
N LEU A 128 5.07 7.36 7.48
CA LEU A 128 6.03 7.37 8.55
C LEU A 128 7.43 7.51 7.96
N ASP A 129 8.20 8.47 8.45
CA ASP A 129 9.64 8.50 8.23
C ASP A 129 10.36 7.62 9.26
N GLU A 130 11.63 7.29 9.01
CA GLU A 130 12.44 6.46 9.90
C GLU A 130 12.52 7.02 11.33
N SER A 131 12.56 8.35 11.48
CA SER A 131 12.61 9.01 12.79
C SER A 131 11.29 8.86 13.55
N LYS A 132 10.16 9.04 12.87
CA LYS A 132 8.80 8.86 13.38
C LYS A 132 8.57 7.40 13.75
N LEU A 133 9.03 6.46 12.92
CA LEU A 133 8.96 5.03 13.23
C LEU A 133 9.78 4.68 14.47
N ALA A 134 11.01 5.18 14.59
CA ALA A 134 11.83 4.97 15.78
C ALA A 134 11.16 5.54 17.05
N LYS A 135 10.57 6.73 16.97
CA LYS A 135 9.79 7.33 18.06
C LYS A 135 8.56 6.50 18.41
N LYS A 136 7.84 5.99 17.40
CA LYS A 136 6.68 5.10 17.58
C LYS A 136 7.09 3.83 18.31
N LYS A 137 8.14 3.14 17.84
CA LYS A 137 8.71 1.95 18.50
C LYS A 137 9.13 2.23 19.93
N HIS A 138 9.79 3.36 20.18
CA HIS A 138 10.19 3.77 21.53
C HIS A 138 8.97 3.97 22.45
N ASN A 139 7.94 4.69 21.98
CA ASN A 139 6.72 4.91 22.73
C ASN A 139 5.95 3.61 23.00
N ASP A 140 5.89 2.70 22.04
CA ASP A 140 5.24 1.41 22.22
C ASP A 140 6.02 0.49 23.16
N TRP A 141 7.35 0.56 23.14
CA TRP A 141 8.20 -0.06 24.15
C TRP A 141 7.93 0.50 25.54
N LEU A 142 7.85 1.83 25.69
CA LEU A 142 7.48 2.47 26.96
C LEU A 142 6.11 2.00 27.47
N LYS A 143 5.08 1.91 26.60
CA LYS A 143 3.76 1.39 26.98
C LYS A 143 3.81 -0.06 27.45
N LYS A 144 4.56 -0.92 26.75
CA LYS A 144 4.83 -2.31 27.19
C LYS A 144 5.59 -2.33 28.53
N MET A 145 6.41 -1.32 28.79
CA MET A 145 7.07 -1.12 30.06
C MET A 145 6.22 -0.40 31.12
N ASP A 146 5.07 0.16 30.80
CA ASP A 146 4.18 0.72 31.81
C ASP A 146 3.05 -0.26 32.15
N CYS A 147 2.73 -1.23 31.28
CA CYS A 147 1.74 -2.27 31.58
C CYS A 147 2.18 -3.28 32.66
N TRP A 148 3.47 -3.33 33.04
CA TRP A 148 3.93 -4.09 34.21
C TRP A 148 3.91 -3.29 35.51
N LYS A 149 3.74 -1.97 35.44
CA LYS A 149 3.51 -1.14 36.63
C LYS A 149 2.03 -1.22 36.99
N VAL A 150 1.71 -2.09 37.93
CA VAL A 150 0.37 -2.14 38.53
C VAL A 150 0.08 -0.77 39.15
N ASN A 151 -0.86 -0.02 38.56
CA ASN A 151 -1.31 1.24 39.15
C ASN A 151 -2.03 0.95 40.48
N LEU A 152 -1.33 1.12 41.59
CA LEU A 152 -1.85 0.97 42.96
C LEU A 152 -2.57 2.22 43.48
N HIS A 153 -2.91 3.18 42.62
CA HIS A 153 -3.66 4.38 43.02
C HIS A 153 -4.77 4.76 42.02
N PRO A 154 -5.95 5.20 42.51
CA PRO A 154 -7.06 5.59 41.66
C PRO A 154 -6.77 6.91 40.95
N ALA A 155 -7.05 6.93 39.64
CA ALA A 155 -6.86 8.09 38.78
C ALA A 155 -7.80 9.25 39.18
N LYS A 156 -7.23 10.41 39.51
CA LYS A 156 -7.97 11.67 39.62
C LYS A 156 -8.29 12.19 38.22
N LYS A 157 -9.59 12.39 37.93
CA LYS A 157 -10.05 13.10 36.74
C LYS A 157 -9.78 14.60 36.93
N THR A 158 -8.98 15.19 36.07
CA THR A 158 -8.96 16.65 35.87
C THR A 158 -9.64 16.99 34.56
N ALA A 159 -10.79 17.66 34.69
CA ALA A 159 -11.35 18.50 33.66
C ALA A 159 -10.48 19.75 33.51
N ASP A 160 -10.16 20.13 32.27
CA ASP A 160 -10.14 21.52 31.78
C ASP A 160 -9.25 21.67 30.54
N LYS A 161 -9.88 22.00 29.40
CA LYS A 161 -9.64 23.27 28.67
C LYS A 161 -10.43 23.33 27.37
N LYS A 162 -11.55 24.04 27.42
CA LYS A 162 -12.18 24.70 26.27
C LYS A 162 -11.46 26.02 25.98
N LYS A 163 -11.48 26.41 24.70
CA LYS A 163 -11.16 27.72 24.06
C LYS A 163 -9.71 27.99 23.66
N LYS A 164 -9.46 27.89 22.36
CA LYS A 164 -9.07 28.96 21.41
C LYS A 164 -9.08 28.30 20.02
N LEU A 165 -10.00 28.64 19.12
CA LEU A 165 -9.78 29.65 18.08
C LEU A 165 -11.14 30.11 17.52
N LYS A 166 -11.43 31.40 17.68
CA LYS A 166 -12.48 32.10 16.94
C LYS A 166 -11.93 33.49 16.67
N ALA A 167 -11.37 33.69 15.47
CA ALA A 167 -11.23 34.97 14.76
C ALA A 167 -10.20 34.84 13.62
N LYS A 168 -10.69 34.68 12.40
CA LYS A 168 -10.32 35.54 11.25
C LYS A 168 -11.18 35.11 10.06
N LYS A 169 -12.32 35.78 9.94
CA LYS A 169 -13.03 35.93 8.67
C LYS A 169 -12.60 37.29 8.11
N ASP A 170 -12.71 37.43 6.78
CA ASP A 170 -12.65 38.66 5.99
C ASP A 170 -11.41 38.76 5.07
N ASN A 171 -11.39 37.93 4.02
CA ASN A 171 -11.38 38.37 2.61
C ASN A 171 -11.34 37.16 1.67
N ALA A 172 -12.50 36.60 1.28
CA ALA A 172 -12.55 35.41 0.42
C ALA A 172 -13.90 35.24 -0.27
N GLN A 173 -14.37 36.23 -1.02
CA GLN A 173 -15.66 36.10 -1.74
C GLN A 173 -15.50 35.97 -3.26
N THR A 174 -14.28 36.09 -3.80
CA THR A 174 -13.99 35.90 -5.23
C THR A 174 -12.98 34.79 -5.51
N ALA A 175 -12.31 34.27 -4.48
CA ALA A 175 -11.44 33.09 -4.56
C ALA A 175 -12.20 31.79 -4.26
N ASP A 176 -13.28 31.85 -3.49
CA ASP A 176 -14.06 30.68 -3.05
C ASP A 176 -14.79 30.00 -4.22
N GLU A 177 -15.41 30.77 -5.12
CA GLU A 177 -16.11 30.22 -6.30
C GLU A 177 -15.14 29.60 -7.32
N LYS A 178 -13.94 30.17 -7.48
CA LYS A 178 -12.91 29.63 -8.35
C LYS A 178 -12.29 28.34 -7.80
N THR A 179 -12.08 28.30 -6.48
CA THR A 179 -11.53 27.12 -5.80
C THR A 179 -12.55 25.97 -5.78
N ALA A 180 -13.83 26.29 -5.59
CA ALA A 180 -14.91 25.30 -5.67
C ALA A 180 -15.04 24.70 -7.08
N GLN A 181 -15.00 25.53 -8.13
CA GLN A 181 -15.02 25.04 -9.51
C GLN A 181 -13.79 24.18 -9.84
N ASP A 182 -12.59 24.62 -9.44
CA ASP A 182 -11.36 23.86 -9.64
C ASP A 182 -11.41 22.49 -8.93
N ASP A 183 -12.02 22.43 -7.74
CA ASP A 183 -12.18 21.19 -6.97
C ASP A 183 -13.21 20.24 -7.60
N ASP A 184 -14.31 20.77 -8.13
CA ASP A 184 -15.31 19.99 -8.87
C ASP A 184 -14.70 19.38 -10.15
N ASP A 185 -13.95 20.18 -10.92
CA ASP A 185 -13.25 19.73 -12.12
C ASP A 185 -12.20 18.64 -11.79
N LEU A 186 -11.45 18.82 -10.69
CA LEU A 186 -10.50 17.82 -10.21
C LEU A 186 -11.20 16.54 -9.77
N ARG A 187 -12.39 16.64 -9.17
CA ARG A 187 -13.15 15.50 -8.67
C ARG A 187 -13.70 14.67 -9.82
N GLU A 188 -14.26 15.32 -10.84
CA GLU A 188 -14.70 14.66 -12.07
C GLU A 188 -13.54 13.90 -12.72
N LYS A 189 -12.37 14.54 -12.83
CA LYS A 189 -11.15 13.90 -13.34
C LYS A 189 -10.72 12.69 -12.50
N CYS A 190 -10.80 12.77 -11.17
CA CYS A 190 -10.44 11.66 -10.29
C CYS A 190 -11.42 10.48 -10.42
N ILE A 191 -12.70 10.74 -10.65
CA ILE A 191 -13.72 9.71 -10.91
C ILE A 191 -13.42 9.02 -12.23
N GLU A 192 -13.15 9.77 -13.30
CA GLU A 192 -12.80 9.21 -14.61
C GLU A 192 -11.56 8.30 -14.54
N ILE A 193 -10.51 8.76 -13.86
CA ILE A 193 -9.28 7.96 -13.64
C ILE A 193 -9.59 6.69 -12.85
N THR A 194 -10.41 6.80 -11.81
CA THR A 194 -10.83 5.68 -10.95
C THR A 194 -11.57 4.61 -11.76
N GLU A 195 -12.48 5.01 -12.66
CA GLU A 195 -13.20 4.11 -13.55
C GLU A 195 -12.24 3.40 -14.51
N LYS A 196 -11.34 4.14 -15.16
CA LYS A 196 -10.31 3.57 -16.04
C LYS A 196 -9.37 2.60 -15.32
N LEU A 197 -8.96 2.93 -14.09
CA LEU A 197 -8.14 2.04 -13.26
C LEU A 197 -8.88 0.76 -12.92
N LYS A 198 -10.18 0.85 -12.62
CA LYS A 198 -11.02 -0.31 -12.33
C LYS A 198 -11.18 -1.24 -13.53
N GLU A 199 -11.28 -0.68 -14.74
CA GLU A 199 -11.36 -1.46 -15.97
C GLU A 199 -10.02 -2.13 -16.31
N LYS A 200 -8.89 -1.42 -16.13
CA LYS A 200 -7.55 -1.93 -16.49
C LYS A 200 -6.97 -2.93 -15.49
N PHE A 201 -7.23 -2.74 -14.18
CA PHE A 201 -6.60 -3.52 -13.12
C PHE A 201 -7.60 -4.40 -12.38
N VAL A 202 -7.51 -5.72 -12.58
CA VAL A 202 -8.44 -6.71 -12.01
C VAL A 202 -8.48 -6.73 -10.48
N GLN A 203 -7.40 -6.29 -9.81
CA GLN A 203 -7.30 -6.21 -8.34
C GLN A 203 -7.65 -4.82 -7.77
N TYR A 204 -8.19 -3.90 -8.58
CA TYR A 204 -8.49 -2.52 -8.17
C TYR A 204 -9.31 -2.42 -6.87
N ASP A 205 -10.34 -3.25 -6.74
CA ASP A 205 -11.21 -3.26 -5.55
C ASP A 205 -10.49 -3.87 -4.32
N LEU A 206 -9.53 -4.79 -4.51
CA LEU A 206 -8.74 -5.39 -3.44
C LEU A 206 -7.76 -4.39 -2.79
N ASN A 207 -7.24 -3.43 -3.56
CA ASN A 207 -6.32 -2.40 -3.06
C ASN A 207 -6.96 -1.51 -1.98
N GLY A 208 -8.29 -1.38 -1.98
CA GLY A 208 -9.03 -0.53 -1.06
C GLY A 208 -8.55 0.94 -1.09
N VAL A 209 -8.53 1.59 0.08
CA VAL A 209 -8.13 3.01 0.27
C VAL A 209 -7.03 3.20 1.31
N HIS A 210 -6.46 2.10 1.82
CA HIS A 210 -5.51 2.12 2.94
C HIS A 210 -4.11 1.58 2.59
N ASN A 211 -3.90 1.06 1.36
CA ASN A 211 -2.62 0.52 0.90
C ASN A 211 -2.01 -0.48 1.90
N ILE A 212 -2.79 -1.51 2.25
CA ILE A 212 -2.43 -2.47 3.30
C ILE A 212 -1.73 -3.68 2.69
N TRP A 213 -0.59 -4.07 3.26
CA TRP A 213 0.22 -5.20 2.82
C TRP A 213 0.40 -6.23 3.92
N ILE A 214 0.37 -7.51 3.53
CA ILE A 214 0.61 -8.64 4.42
C ILE A 214 2.05 -9.13 4.21
N VAL A 215 2.89 -8.96 5.22
CA VAL A 215 4.27 -9.47 5.21
C VAL A 215 4.28 -10.83 5.88
N LYS A 216 4.91 -11.80 5.21
CA LYS A 216 5.01 -13.17 5.70
C LYS A 216 6.44 -13.69 5.64
N PRO A 217 7.03 -14.12 6.76
CA PRO A 217 8.37 -14.69 6.79
C PRO A 217 8.40 -16.07 6.13
N ALA A 218 9.42 -16.31 5.30
CA ALA A 218 9.56 -17.54 4.51
C ALA A 218 9.69 -18.82 5.35
N GLY A 219 10.22 -18.73 6.58
CA GLY A 219 10.53 -19.88 7.44
C GLY A 219 9.47 -20.28 8.47
N LEU A 220 8.39 -19.52 8.61
CA LEU A 220 7.39 -19.77 9.66
C LEU A 220 6.07 -20.32 9.08
N SER A 221 5.71 -21.53 9.52
CA SER A 221 4.41 -22.14 9.23
C SER A 221 3.36 -21.81 10.30
N ARG A 222 2.08 -22.12 10.03
CA ARG A 222 0.94 -22.01 10.96
C ARG A 222 0.56 -20.59 11.37
N GLY A 223 0.70 -19.63 10.45
CA GLY A 223 0.28 -18.24 10.67
C GLY A 223 1.19 -17.42 11.59
N ARG A 224 2.34 -17.95 12.01
CA ARG A 224 3.27 -17.23 12.88
C ARG A 224 4.08 -16.19 12.10
N GLY A 225 4.22 -15.01 12.68
CA GLY A 225 4.96 -13.89 12.11
C GLY A 225 4.29 -13.26 10.89
N ILE A 226 3.01 -13.55 10.63
CA ILE A 226 2.25 -12.81 9.61
C ILE A 226 1.87 -11.47 10.22
N GLU A 227 2.31 -10.40 9.58
CA GLU A 227 2.05 -9.04 10.02
C GLU A 227 1.47 -8.21 8.89
N VAL A 228 0.80 -7.12 9.27
CA VAL A 228 0.07 -6.25 8.37
C VAL A 228 0.59 -4.84 8.54
N PHE A 229 0.96 -4.20 7.44
CA PHE A 229 1.55 -2.87 7.43
C PHE A 229 0.87 -1.98 6.40
N GLY A 230 0.76 -0.69 6.71
CA GLY A 230 0.24 0.33 5.80
C GLY A 230 1.28 1.37 5.39
N SER A 231 2.53 1.21 5.86
CA SER A 231 3.62 2.13 5.58
C SER A 231 4.81 1.38 4.99
N LEU A 232 5.42 1.97 3.95
CA LEU A 232 6.56 1.36 3.26
C LEU A 232 7.74 1.16 4.22
N VAL A 233 8.03 2.16 5.04
CA VAL A 233 9.16 2.11 5.99
C VAL A 233 8.96 0.99 7.02
N GLU A 234 7.73 0.76 7.46
CA GLU A 234 7.43 -0.36 8.37
C GLU A 234 7.65 -1.72 7.68
N ILE A 235 7.26 -1.86 6.41
CA ILE A 235 7.50 -3.11 5.66
C ILE A 235 9.00 -3.37 5.54
N LEU A 236 9.76 -2.36 5.09
CA LEU A 236 11.21 -2.49 4.88
C LEU A 236 11.99 -2.79 6.17
N ASP A 237 11.54 -2.25 7.29
CA ASP A 237 12.15 -2.49 8.60
C ASP A 237 11.91 -3.92 9.14
N ASN A 238 10.91 -4.63 8.60
CA ASN A 238 10.55 -5.99 9.01
C ASN A 238 10.94 -7.08 8.00
N CYS A 239 11.66 -6.73 6.92
CA CYS A 239 12.05 -7.64 5.83
C CYS A 239 13.56 -7.90 5.76
#